data_AF-A0A1D3DM23-F1
#
_entry.id   AF-A0A1D3DM23-F1
#
_cell.length_a   1.000
_cell.length_b   1.000
_cell.length_c   1.000
_cell.angle_alpha   90.00
_cell.angle_beta   90.00
_cell.angle_gamma   90.00
#
_symmetry.space_group_name_H-M   'P 1'
#
loop_
_entity.id
_entity.type
_entity.pdbx_description
1 polymer ?
#
loop_
_entity_poly.entity_id
_entity_poly.type
_entity_poly.pdbx_seq_one_letter_code
_entity_poly.pdbx_strand_id
1 'polypeptide(L)'
;MAGSAAEQAKAVAGEARQQVGSAVRDLRGRVREEGQGQTERLAGTVRQWADDLESMASNAPGDSPARGVVAQVADGGRRAADYLDQHGVDGLMGDLQDFARRRPGAFLGGAVLAGLVAGRLMKAGKAVQSGDGDARRSAPDTGEAALPPGTPPRTELPEYPEYPRVV
;
A
#
# COMPACT_ATOMS: atom_id res chain seq x y z
N MET A 1 -12.49 -23.84 27.86
CA MET A 1 -11.81 -22.54 27.67
C MET A 1 -12.36 -21.68 26.52
N ALA A 2 -13.46 -22.04 25.84
CA ALA A 2 -13.99 -21.25 24.72
C ALA A 2 -14.88 -20.06 25.12
N GLY A 3 -15.46 -20.05 26.34
CA GLY A 3 -16.35 -18.98 26.81
C GLY A 3 -15.63 -17.66 27.05
N SER A 4 -14.46 -17.69 27.69
CA SER A 4 -13.72 -16.48 28.08
C SER A 4 -13.14 -15.71 26.89
N ALA A 5 -12.68 -16.39 25.85
CA ALA A 5 -12.14 -15.73 24.65
C ALA A 5 -13.25 -14.98 23.88
N ALA A 6 -14.44 -15.56 23.76
CA ALA A 6 -15.56 -14.91 23.10
C ALA A 6 -16.15 -13.75 23.92
N GLU A 7 -16.18 -13.86 25.25
CA GLU A 7 -16.62 -12.79 26.15
C GLU A 7 -15.63 -11.61 26.18
N GLN A 8 -14.33 -11.89 26.25
CA GLN A 8 -13.29 -10.86 26.17
C GLN A 8 -13.29 -10.17 24.81
N ALA A 9 -13.47 -10.92 23.72
CA ALA A 9 -13.60 -10.34 22.38
C ALA A 9 -14.82 -9.42 22.28
N LYS A 10 -15.95 -9.76 22.90
CA LYS A 10 -17.15 -8.90 22.95
C LYS A 10 -16.90 -7.61 23.75
N ALA A 11 -16.20 -7.69 24.88
CA ALA A 11 -15.86 -6.52 25.69
C ALA A 11 -14.95 -5.55 24.93
N VAL A 12 -13.86 -6.07 24.35
CA VAL A 12 -12.92 -5.28 23.53
C VAL A 12 -13.61 -4.71 22.29
N ALA A 13 -14.48 -5.49 21.63
CA ALA A 13 -15.26 -5.00 20.49
C ALA A 13 -16.25 -3.89 20.87
N GLY A 14 -16.86 -3.96 22.06
CA GLY A 14 -17.78 -2.93 22.56
C GLY A 14 -17.09 -1.60 22.82
N GLU A 15 -15.91 -1.64 23.43
CA GLU A 15 -15.11 -0.45 23.73
C GLU A 15 -14.46 0.14 22.47
N ALA A 16 -13.88 -0.69 21.61
CA ALA A 16 -13.34 -0.27 20.33
C ALA A 16 -14.42 0.37 19.44
N ARG A 17 -15.65 -0.16 19.44
CA ARG A 17 -16.75 0.40 18.64
C ARG A 17 -17.15 1.81 19.07
N GLN A 18 -17.08 2.12 20.36
CA GLN A 18 -17.35 3.47 20.86
C GLN A 18 -16.24 4.44 20.43
N GLN A 19 -14.98 4.06 20.62
CA GLN A 19 -13.82 4.90 20.26
C GLN A 19 -13.76 5.16 18.74
N VAL A 20 -13.94 4.11 17.93
CA VAL A 20 -13.98 4.21 16.47
C VAL A 20 -15.20 5.02 16.00
N GLY A 21 -16.36 4.82 16.65
CA GLY A 21 -17.60 5.53 16.30
C GLY A 21 -17.48 7.04 16.48
N SER A 22 -16.79 7.50 17.53
CA SER A 22 -16.49 8.92 17.76
C SER A 22 -15.57 9.46 16.67
N ALA A 23 -14.43 8.79 16.44
CA ALA A 23 -13.45 9.22 15.44
C ALA A 23 -14.04 9.30 14.02
N VAL A 24 -14.88 8.33 13.63
CA VAL A 24 -15.58 8.33 12.33
C VAL A 24 -16.58 9.48 12.23
N ARG A 25 -17.30 9.78 13.32
CA ARG A 25 -18.29 10.86 13.34
C ARG A 25 -17.62 12.23 13.20
N ASP A 26 -16.51 12.43 13.90
CA ASP A 26 -15.71 13.65 13.84
C ASP A 26 -15.09 13.83 12.45
N LEU A 27 -14.55 12.75 11.87
CA LEU A 27 -14.04 12.75 10.50
C LEU A 27 -15.13 13.12 9.48
N ARG A 28 -16.33 12.55 9.63
CA ARG A 28 -17.47 12.82 8.74
C ARG A 28 -17.95 14.27 8.85
N GLY A 29 -17.94 14.84 10.05
CA GLY A 29 -18.23 16.27 10.27
C GLY A 29 -17.26 17.14 9.49
N ARG A 30 -15.95 16.92 9.68
CA ARG A 30 -14.87 17.66 9.00
C ARG A 30 -14.93 17.53 7.47
N VAL A 31 -15.08 16.31 6.95
CA VAL A 31 -15.19 16.08 5.48
C VAL A 31 -16.39 16.79 4.87
N ARG A 32 -17.52 16.87 5.59
CA ARG A 32 -18.71 17.60 5.11
C ARG A 32 -18.52 19.11 5.14
N GLU A 33 -17.82 19.62 6.14
CA GLU A 33 -17.55 21.05 6.32
C GLU A 33 -16.43 21.55 5.36
N GLU A 34 -15.41 20.73 5.07
CA GLU A 34 -14.27 21.08 4.20
C GLU A 34 -14.45 20.65 2.73
N GLY A 35 -15.42 19.77 2.44
CA GLY A 35 -15.55 19.08 1.15
C GLY A 35 -15.87 19.97 -0.07
N GLN A 36 -16.51 21.12 0.11
CA GLN A 36 -16.89 21.96 -1.05
C GLN A 36 -15.70 22.68 -1.69
N GLY A 37 -14.61 22.98 -0.96
CA GLY A 37 -13.45 23.70 -1.50
C GLY A 37 -12.29 22.81 -1.98
N GLN A 38 -12.23 21.54 -1.56
CA GLN A 38 -11.14 20.62 -1.90
C GLN A 38 -11.49 19.66 -3.04
N THR A 39 -12.78 19.48 -3.36
CA THR A 39 -13.24 18.55 -4.40
C THR A 39 -12.71 18.92 -5.79
N GLU A 40 -12.65 20.21 -6.13
CA GLU A 40 -12.11 20.67 -7.42
C GLU A 40 -10.62 20.38 -7.58
N ARG A 41 -9.84 20.56 -6.52
CA ARG A 41 -8.39 20.28 -6.52
C ARG A 41 -8.10 18.79 -6.61
N LEU A 42 -8.92 17.97 -5.94
CA LEU A 42 -8.84 16.51 -6.02
C LEU A 42 -9.25 16.01 -7.41
N ALA A 43 -10.30 16.57 -8.01
CA ALA A 43 -10.75 16.22 -9.35
C ALA A 43 -9.66 16.48 -10.40
N GLY A 44 -8.94 17.62 -10.28
CA GLY A 44 -7.78 17.91 -11.14
C GLY A 44 -6.66 16.88 -11.00
N THR A 45 -6.26 16.54 -9.77
CA THR A 45 -5.22 15.53 -9.52
C THR A 45 -5.61 14.14 -10.02
N VAL A 46 -6.86 13.73 -9.83
CA VAL A 46 -7.37 12.43 -10.31
C VAL A 46 -7.42 12.39 -11.84
N ARG A 47 -7.83 13.48 -12.49
CA ARG A 47 -7.85 13.61 -13.96
C ARG A 47 -6.45 13.43 -14.53
N GLN A 48 -5.46 14.12 -13.95
CA GLN A 48 -4.07 14.03 -14.40
C GLN A 48 -3.50 12.62 -14.26
N TRP A 49 -3.78 11.94 -13.14
CA TRP A 49 -3.36 10.54 -12.98
C TRP A 49 -4.05 9.59 -13.94
N ALA A 50 -5.32 9.82 -14.24
CA ALA A 50 -6.06 9.03 -15.23
C ALA A 50 -5.44 9.18 -16.62
N ASP A 51 -5.10 10.41 -17.01
CA ASP A 51 -4.50 10.70 -18.31
C ASP A 51 -3.07 10.09 -18.43
N ASP A 52 -2.28 10.10 -17.34
CA ASP A 52 -0.96 9.45 -17.28
C ASP A 52 -1.05 7.92 -17.36
N LEU A 53 -2.03 7.32 -16.66
CA LEU A 53 -2.28 5.87 -16.67
C LEU A 53 -2.82 5.38 -18.03
N GLU A 54 -3.70 6.15 -18.67
CA GLU A 54 -4.20 5.90 -20.03
C GLU A 54 -3.05 5.91 -21.04
N SER A 55 -2.12 6.87 -20.91
CA SER A 55 -0.91 6.95 -21.72
C SER A 55 0.02 5.75 -21.50
N MET A 56 0.20 5.29 -20.26
CA MET A 56 0.98 4.08 -19.97
C MET A 56 0.31 2.80 -20.46
N ALA A 57 -1.01 2.68 -20.31
CA ALA A 57 -1.78 1.52 -20.75
C ALA A 57 -1.83 1.39 -22.28
N SER A 58 -1.96 2.50 -22.99
CA SER A 58 -1.92 2.54 -24.46
C SER A 58 -0.54 2.22 -25.04
N ASN A 59 0.54 2.40 -24.27
CA ASN A 59 1.92 2.06 -24.65
C ASN A 59 2.42 0.70 -24.09
N ALA A 60 1.57 -0.07 -23.41
CA ALA A 60 1.97 -1.33 -22.78
C ALA A 60 2.12 -2.48 -23.81
N PRO A 61 3.26 -3.22 -23.82
CA PRO A 61 3.46 -4.37 -24.72
C PRO A 61 2.45 -5.51 -24.46
N GLY A 62 1.86 -6.04 -25.54
CA GLY A 62 0.60 -6.80 -25.52
C GLY A 62 0.62 -8.27 -25.06
N ASP A 63 1.74 -8.83 -24.61
CA ASP A 63 1.88 -10.27 -24.35
C ASP A 63 2.42 -10.59 -22.93
N SER A 64 1.56 -10.40 -21.92
CA SER A 64 1.86 -10.85 -20.55
C SER A 64 0.78 -11.78 -20.01
N PRO A 65 1.14 -12.87 -19.28
CA PRO A 65 0.22 -13.77 -18.57
C PRO A 65 -0.75 -13.04 -17.62
N ALA A 66 -0.43 -11.81 -17.23
CA ALA A 66 -1.30 -10.92 -16.47
C ALA A 66 -2.63 -10.60 -17.19
N ARG A 67 -2.69 -10.70 -18.53
CA ARG A 67 -3.88 -10.36 -19.33
C ARG A 67 -5.11 -11.18 -18.95
N GLY A 68 -4.93 -12.45 -18.57
CA GLY A 68 -6.05 -13.30 -18.13
C GLY A 68 -6.64 -12.86 -16.78
N VAL A 69 -5.78 -12.48 -15.84
CA VAL A 69 -6.20 -11.95 -14.53
C VAL A 69 -6.84 -10.57 -14.70
N VAL A 70 -6.26 -9.71 -15.54
CA VAL A 70 -6.79 -8.39 -15.85
C VAL A 70 -8.16 -8.51 -16.54
N ALA A 71 -8.34 -9.44 -17.48
CA ALA A 71 -9.63 -9.68 -18.11
C ALA A 71 -10.70 -10.13 -17.11
N GLN A 72 -10.34 -11.03 -16.19
CA GLN A 72 -11.26 -11.52 -15.17
C GLN A 72 -11.66 -10.43 -14.17
N VAL A 73 -10.74 -9.53 -13.84
CA VAL A 73 -11.02 -8.33 -13.03
C VAL A 73 -11.88 -7.34 -13.81
N ALA A 74 -11.62 -7.12 -15.10
CA ALA A 74 -12.40 -6.23 -15.95
C ALA A 74 -13.87 -6.69 -16.09
N ASP A 75 -14.10 -7.99 -16.22
CA ASP A 75 -15.46 -8.54 -16.27
C ASP A 75 -16.17 -8.45 -14.92
N GLY A 76 -15.45 -8.57 -13.81
CA GLY A 76 -15.99 -8.29 -12.48
C GLY A 76 -16.37 -6.82 -12.31
N GLY A 77 -15.52 -5.90 -12.79
CA GLY A 77 -15.75 -4.46 -12.76
C GLY A 77 -16.97 -4.04 -13.58
N ARG A 78 -17.16 -4.61 -14.78
CA ARG A 78 -18.35 -4.39 -15.61
C ARG A 78 -19.63 -4.78 -14.88
N ARG A 79 -19.67 -5.98 -14.29
CA ARG A 79 -20.86 -6.43 -13.54
C ARG A 79 -21.14 -5.57 -12.31
N ALA A 80 -20.09 -5.09 -11.64
CA ALA A 80 -20.24 -4.17 -10.53
C ALA A 80 -20.83 -2.83 -10.99
N ALA A 81 -20.39 -2.31 -12.13
CA ALA A 81 -20.93 -1.09 -12.73
C ALA A 81 -22.40 -1.27 -13.13
N ASP A 82 -22.74 -2.36 -13.82
CA ASP A 82 -24.12 -2.68 -14.21
C ASP A 82 -25.04 -2.84 -13.00
N TYR A 83 -24.54 -3.48 -11.93
CA TYR A 83 -25.28 -3.62 -10.68
C TYR A 83 -25.51 -2.26 -10.03
N LEU A 84 -24.50 -1.39 -10.01
CA LEU A 84 -24.59 -0.05 -9.42
C LEU A 84 -25.54 0.86 -10.22
N ASP A 85 -25.57 0.73 -11.54
CA ASP A 85 -26.50 1.45 -12.42
C ASP A 85 -27.95 1.03 -12.16
N GLN A 86 -28.19 -0.28 -11.97
CA GLN A 86 -29.53 -0.83 -11.77
C GLN A 86 -30.07 -0.68 -10.35
N HIS A 87 -29.22 -0.87 -9.33
CA HIS A 87 -29.64 -0.95 -7.92
C HIS A 87 -29.18 0.24 -7.07
N GLY A 88 -28.32 1.09 -7.63
CA GLY A 88 -27.71 2.20 -6.91
C GLY A 88 -26.82 1.75 -5.76
N VAL A 89 -26.35 2.74 -5.02
CA VAL A 89 -25.50 2.53 -3.84
C VAL A 89 -26.28 1.92 -2.68
N ASP A 90 -27.57 2.27 -2.52
CA ASP A 90 -28.41 1.74 -1.45
C ASP A 90 -28.64 0.23 -1.59
N GLY A 91 -28.85 -0.26 -2.83
CA GLY A 91 -28.96 -1.70 -3.10
C GLY A 91 -27.67 -2.46 -2.77
N LEU A 92 -26.52 -1.92 -3.19
CA LEU A 92 -25.22 -2.51 -2.87
C LEU A 92 -24.98 -2.60 -1.36
N MET A 93 -25.35 -1.58 -0.60
CA MET A 93 -25.18 -1.53 0.86
C MET A 93 -26.09 -2.55 1.56
N GLY A 94 -27.30 -2.74 1.04
CA GLY A 94 -28.23 -3.79 1.47
C GLY A 94 -27.62 -5.19 1.30
N ASP A 95 -27.10 -5.49 0.10
CA ASP A 95 -26.51 -6.80 -0.21
C ASP A 95 -25.22 -7.06 0.58
N LEU A 96 -24.40 -6.03 0.78
CA LEU A 96 -23.19 -6.13 1.61
C LEU A 96 -23.54 -6.43 3.08
N GLN A 97 -24.62 -5.81 3.58
CA GLN A 97 -25.12 -6.06 4.94
C GLN A 97 -25.67 -7.48 5.07
N ASP A 98 -26.42 -7.97 4.08
CA ASP A 98 -26.94 -9.33 4.08
C ASP A 98 -25.81 -10.37 4.00
N PHE A 99 -24.80 -10.13 3.16
CA PHE A 99 -23.58 -10.95 3.08
C PHE A 99 -22.84 -11.00 4.42
N ALA A 100 -22.65 -9.84 5.07
CA ALA A 100 -21.98 -9.76 6.37
C ALA A 100 -22.72 -10.56 7.45
N ARG A 101 -24.06 -10.55 7.44
CA ARG A 101 -24.89 -11.34 8.36
C ARG A 101 -24.82 -12.83 8.07
N ARG A 102 -24.81 -13.23 6.79
CA ARG A 102 -24.77 -14.64 6.37
C ARG A 102 -23.39 -15.29 6.55
N ARG A 103 -22.31 -14.53 6.39
CA ARG A 103 -20.94 -15.02 6.44
C ARG A 103 -20.02 -14.11 7.25
N PRO A 104 -20.19 -14.04 8.59
CA PRO A 104 -19.44 -13.12 9.44
C PRO A 104 -17.92 -13.34 9.38
N GLY A 105 -17.44 -14.58 9.28
CA GLY A 105 -16.01 -14.88 9.18
C GLY A 105 -15.36 -14.40 7.87
N ALA A 106 -16.04 -14.61 6.74
CA ALA A 106 -15.53 -14.18 5.43
C ALA A 106 -15.53 -12.66 5.30
N PHE A 107 -16.57 -11.99 5.82
CA PHE A 107 -16.64 -10.53 5.83
C PHE A 107 -15.52 -9.91 6.67
N LEU A 108 -15.31 -10.40 7.90
CA LEU A 108 -14.24 -9.88 8.77
C LEU A 108 -12.85 -10.15 8.18
N GLY A 109 -12.59 -11.35 7.66
CA GLY A 109 -11.33 -11.68 6.99
C GLY A 109 -11.07 -10.80 5.77
N GLY A 110 -12.09 -10.61 4.93
CA GLY A 110 -12.03 -9.72 3.77
C GLY A 110 -11.81 -8.25 4.15
N ALA A 111 -12.49 -7.76 5.18
CA ALA A 111 -12.36 -6.38 5.65
C ALA A 111 -10.95 -6.09 6.19
N VAL A 112 -10.35 -7.03 6.93
CA VAL A 112 -8.97 -6.89 7.42
C VAL A 112 -7.98 -6.86 6.26
N LEU A 113 -8.12 -7.78 5.30
CA LEU A 113 -7.25 -7.82 4.11
C LEU A 113 -7.39 -6.54 3.27
N ALA A 114 -8.63 -6.13 2.98
CA ALA A 114 -8.91 -4.90 2.25
C ALA A 114 -8.38 -3.67 2.99
N GLY A 115 -8.55 -3.61 4.32
CA GLY A 115 -8.04 -2.55 5.16
C GLY A 115 -6.51 -2.46 5.15
N LEU A 116 -5.80 -3.60 5.16
CA LEU A 116 -4.35 -3.64 5.05
C LEU A 116 -3.86 -3.12 3.70
N VAL A 117 -4.49 -3.56 2.61
CA VAL A 117 -4.16 -3.13 1.24
C VAL A 117 -4.43 -1.63 1.08
N ALA A 118 -5.62 -1.16 1.44
CA ALA A 118 -6.00 0.24 1.37
C ALA A 118 -5.11 1.11 2.28
N GLY A 119 -4.81 0.66 3.50
CA GLY A 119 -3.94 1.36 4.43
C GLY A 119 -2.50 1.46 3.93
N ARG A 120 -1.98 0.40 3.31
CA ARG A 120 -0.66 0.39 2.66
C ARG A 120 -0.63 1.35 1.47
N LEU A 121 -1.67 1.37 0.64
CA LEU A 121 -1.77 2.28 -0.50
C LEU A 121 -1.88 3.74 -0.04
N MET A 122 -2.70 4.01 0.98
CA MET A 122 -2.80 5.35 1.55
C MET A 122 -1.49 5.80 2.21
N LYS A 123 -0.74 4.89 2.86
CA LYS A 123 0.60 5.19 3.40
C LYS A 123 1.62 5.46 2.29
N ALA A 124 1.57 4.70 1.19
CA ALA A 124 2.45 4.87 0.04
C ALA A 124 2.14 6.16 -0.74
N GLY A 125 0.86 6.49 -0.96
CA GLY A 125 0.44 7.74 -1.60
C GLY A 125 0.82 8.97 -0.77
N LYS A 126 0.82 8.88 0.57
CA LYS A 126 1.35 9.94 1.44
C LYS A 126 2.87 10.10 1.31
N ALA A 127 3.61 9.05 1.00
CA ALA A 127 5.06 9.13 0.77
C ALA A 127 5.39 9.77 -0.59
N VAL A 128 4.53 9.60 -1.60
CA VAL A 128 4.66 10.26 -2.92
C VAL A 128 4.41 11.77 -2.82
N GLN A 129 3.59 12.23 -1.88
CA GLN A 129 3.28 13.66 -1.71
C GLN A 129 4.33 14.44 -0.90
N SER A 130 5.32 13.79 -0.29
CA SER A 130 6.47 14.45 0.37
C SER A 130 7.72 14.54 -0.51
N GLY A 131 7.59 14.26 -1.81
CA GLY A 131 8.68 14.20 -2.76
C GLY A 131 8.73 15.36 -3.76
N ASP A 132 8.51 16.60 -3.33
CA ASP A 132 8.94 17.77 -4.11
C ASP A 132 9.16 18.96 -3.16
N GLY A 133 10.41 19.11 -2.73
CA GLY A 133 10.82 20.13 -1.76
C GLY A 133 12.10 19.76 -1.02
N ASP A 134 13.24 19.94 -1.69
CA ASP A 134 14.55 20.16 -1.06
C ASP A 134 15.05 19.16 -0.01
N ALA A 135 15.71 18.09 -0.49
CA ALA A 135 16.75 17.40 0.29
C ALA A 135 18.07 17.36 -0.52
N ARG A 136 18.50 18.52 -1.02
CA ARG A 136 19.93 18.83 -1.15
C ARG A 136 20.50 19.13 0.24
N ARG A 137 20.69 18.09 1.06
CA ARG A 137 21.37 18.00 2.39
C ARG A 137 20.64 16.88 3.15
N SER A 138 21.23 15.76 3.52
CA SER A 138 22.58 15.58 4.04
C SER A 138 23.13 14.24 3.55
N ALA A 139 24.31 14.28 2.94
CA ALA A 139 25.22 13.15 3.03
C ALA A 139 25.40 12.81 4.52
N PRO A 140 25.49 11.53 4.91
CA PRO A 140 25.98 11.21 6.23
C PRO A 140 27.42 11.73 6.31
N ASP A 141 27.62 12.83 7.04
CA ASP A 141 28.87 13.16 7.69
C ASP A 141 29.16 12.01 8.66
N THR A 142 29.68 10.92 8.10
CA THR A 142 30.26 9.85 8.88
C THR A 142 31.57 10.43 9.34
N GLY A 143 31.58 10.91 10.58
CA GLY A 143 32.76 11.41 11.26
C GLY A 143 33.97 10.58 10.89
N GLU A 144 34.85 11.21 10.14
CA GLU A 144 36.22 10.79 9.88
C GLU A 144 36.95 10.80 11.23
N ALA A 145 36.73 9.76 12.03
CA ALA A 145 37.73 9.32 12.99
C ALA A 145 38.88 8.78 12.14
N ALA A 146 39.88 9.64 11.93
CA ALA A 146 41.15 9.31 11.31
C ALA A 146 41.70 7.98 11.86
N LEU A 147 41.56 6.91 11.09
CA LEU A 147 42.33 5.68 11.23
C LEU A 147 43.50 5.78 10.25
N PRO A 148 44.75 5.61 10.69
CA PRO A 148 45.90 5.65 9.78
C PRO A 148 45.74 4.56 8.71
N PRO A 149 46.18 4.81 7.46
CA PRO A 149 46.04 3.82 6.39
C PRO A 149 46.80 2.55 6.77
N GLY A 150 46.03 1.51 7.10
CA GLY A 150 46.51 0.16 7.30
C GLY A 150 47.07 -0.38 5.99
N THR A 151 48.36 -0.70 6.02
CA THR A 151 49.10 -1.42 4.99
C THR A 151 48.32 -2.67 4.54
N PRO A 152 48.17 -2.93 3.22
CA PRO A 152 47.57 -4.18 2.78
C PRO A 152 48.41 -5.37 3.25
N PRO A 153 47.81 -6.52 3.59
CA PRO A 153 48.57 -7.72 3.94
C PRO A 153 49.39 -8.15 2.73
N ARG A 154 50.72 -8.10 2.86
CA ARG A 154 51.67 -8.67 1.90
C ARG A 154 51.45 -10.18 1.87
N THR A 155 50.89 -10.68 0.77
CA THR A 155 50.93 -12.11 0.46
C THR A 155 52.40 -12.49 0.24
N GLU A 156 53.03 -13.11 1.23
CA GLU A 156 54.33 -13.77 1.03
C GLU A 156 54.11 -14.95 0.09
N LEU A 157 54.62 -14.83 -1.14
CA LEU A 157 54.74 -15.95 -2.07
C LEU A 157 55.80 -16.91 -1.50
N PRO A 158 55.55 -18.24 -1.47
CA PRO A 158 56.59 -19.18 -1.10
C PRO A 158 57.76 -19.06 -2.09
N GLU A 159 58.94 -18.82 -1.55
CA GLU A 159 60.21 -18.72 -2.25
C GLU A 159 60.53 -20.05 -2.94
N TYR A 160 60.56 -20.08 -4.27
CA TYR A 160 61.00 -21.25 -5.04
C TYR A 160 62.52 -21.29 -5.05
N PRO A 161 63.17 -22.43 -4.72
CA PRO A 161 64.62 -22.53 -4.85
C PRO A 161 65.02 -22.46 -6.33
N GLU A 162 65.98 -21.58 -6.64
CA GLU A 162 66.61 -21.48 -7.94
C GLU A 162 67.33 -22.80 -8.30
N TYR A 163 67.10 -23.29 -9.51
CA TYR A 163 67.90 -24.37 -10.09
C TYR A 163 69.16 -23.78 -10.73
N PRO A 164 70.36 -24.32 -10.46
CA PRO A 164 71.59 -23.83 -11.07
C PRO A 164 71.58 -24.10 -12.58
N ARG A 165 71.76 -23.05 -13.39
CA ARG A 165 72.10 -23.21 -14.82
C ARG A 165 73.55 -23.64 -14.95
N VAL A 166 73.75 -24.77 -15.60
CA VAL A 166 75.05 -25.27 -16.04
C VAL A 166 75.38 -24.65 -17.39
N VAL A 167 76.41 -23.79 -17.47
CA VAL A 167 77.36 -23.65 -18.60
C VAL A 167 78.66 -23.05 -18.08
#